data_AF-A0A0B1TPU9-F1
#
_entry.id   AF-A0A0B1TPU9-F1
#
_cell.length_a   1.000
_cell.length_b   1.000
_cell.length_c   1.000
_cell.angle_alpha   90.00
_cell.angle_beta   90.00
_cell.angle_gamma   90.00
#
_symmetry.space_group_name_H-M   'P 1'
#
loop_
_entity.id
_entity.type
_entity.pdbx_description
1 polymer ?
#
loop_
_entity_poly.entity_id
_entity_poly.type
_entity_poly.pdbx_seq_one_letter_code
_entity_poly.pdbx_strand_id
1 'polypeptide(L)'
;MAEESHLVKHWISFNEIFMHAWCAITNIEGQPQHSPNTVQYSTAKRKIPYIAAHNMMIAHAKAYRMYDREYRDAQKGTFGIVVGGRWCTTSSESPEDNAAARRAMDWCFNWMVNPICGVEGDYPKSMRRDMSILEQKEQQEIMPRFTQDQMDELKGEQLQSSLFV
;
A
#
# COMPACT_ATOMS: atom_id res chain seq x y z
N MET A 1 -22.75 -5.84 1.62
CA MET A 1 -22.79 -4.50 2.25
C MET A 1 -24.22 -3.96 2.43
N ALA A 2 -25.30 -4.74 2.24
CA ALA A 2 -26.67 -4.20 2.18
C ALA A 2 -27.47 -4.27 3.50
N GLU A 3 -27.23 -5.25 4.37
CA GLU A 3 -28.16 -5.53 5.49
C GLU A 3 -28.06 -4.57 6.70
N GLU A 4 -26.87 -4.02 7.01
CA GLU A 4 -26.67 -3.16 8.19
C GLU A 4 -26.15 -1.75 7.85
N SER A 5 -26.27 -1.39 6.57
CA SER A 5 -25.58 -0.25 5.97
C SER A 5 -26.02 1.13 6.50
N HIS A 6 -27.15 1.18 7.21
CA HIS A 6 -27.66 2.37 7.87
C HIS A 6 -26.98 2.64 9.23
N LEU A 7 -26.43 1.63 9.90
CA LEU A 7 -25.80 1.73 11.21
C LEU A 7 -24.30 2.03 11.13
N VAL A 8 -23.61 1.46 10.13
CA VAL A 8 -22.15 1.64 9.98
C VAL A 8 -21.84 2.85 9.10
N LYS A 9 -21.15 3.83 9.66
CA LYS A 9 -20.76 5.07 8.97
C LYS A 9 -19.27 5.17 8.63
N HIS A 10 -18.45 4.27 9.15
CA HIS A 10 -17.01 4.25 8.90
C HIS A 10 -16.59 2.86 8.44
N TRP A 11 -16.11 2.79 7.21
CA TRP A 11 -15.68 1.55 6.57
C TRP A 11 -14.17 1.57 6.34
N ILE A 12 -13.52 0.45 6.65
CA ILE A 12 -12.11 0.21 6.37
C ILE A 12 -12.04 -1.03 5.48
N SER A 13 -11.38 -0.95 4.32
CA SER A 13 -11.26 -2.12 3.44
C SER A 13 -10.18 -3.09 3.90
N PHE A 14 -9.00 -2.57 4.27
CA PHE A 14 -7.85 -3.34 4.69
C PHE A 14 -7.22 -2.71 5.93
N ASN A 15 -6.79 -3.57 6.85
CA ASN A 15 -5.96 -3.21 7.98
C ASN A 15 -4.49 -3.54 7.66
N GLU A 16 -3.55 -2.61 7.85
CA GLU A 16 -2.10 -2.89 7.77
C GLU A 16 -1.65 -3.63 6.50
N ILE A 17 -1.96 -3.08 5.32
CA ILE A 17 -1.60 -3.71 4.03
C ILE A 17 -0.10 -4.03 3.88
N PHE A 18 0.77 -3.24 4.51
CA PHE A 18 2.20 -3.54 4.53
C PHE A 18 2.48 -4.90 5.17
N MET A 19 1.93 -5.13 6.37
CA MET A 19 2.12 -6.39 7.08
C MET A 19 1.59 -7.53 6.21
N HIS A 20 0.34 -7.46 5.75
CA HIS A 20 -0.23 -8.54 4.92
C HIS A 20 0.58 -8.87 3.67
N ALA A 21 1.19 -7.87 3.02
CA ALA A 21 2.04 -8.10 1.86
C ALA A 21 3.31 -8.91 2.20
N TRP A 22 3.93 -8.63 3.34
CA TRP A 22 5.17 -9.29 3.76
C TRP A 22 4.95 -10.60 4.51
N CYS A 23 3.84 -10.72 5.23
CA CYS A 23 3.42 -11.87 6.03
C CYS A 23 3.53 -13.23 5.32
N ALA A 24 3.32 -13.25 3.99
CA ALA A 24 3.42 -14.48 3.23
C ALA A 24 4.85 -15.01 3.11
N ILE A 25 5.90 -14.17 3.22
CA ILE A 25 7.30 -14.55 2.95
C ILE A 25 8.30 -14.22 4.06
N THR A 26 7.96 -13.34 5.00
CA THR A 26 8.86 -12.96 6.10
C THR A 26 8.43 -13.65 7.38
N ASN A 27 9.31 -14.51 7.90
CA ASN A 27 9.22 -14.98 9.27
C ASN A 27 10.19 -14.15 10.12
N ILE A 28 9.65 -13.40 11.07
CA ILE A 28 10.45 -12.69 12.06
C ILE A 28 10.59 -13.62 13.26
N GLU A 29 11.83 -13.94 13.63
CA GLU A 29 12.10 -14.78 14.81
C GLU A 29 11.46 -14.16 16.06
N GLY A 30 10.72 -14.97 16.82
CA GLY A 30 9.98 -14.53 18.00
C GLY A 30 8.60 -13.89 17.74
N GLN A 31 8.18 -13.72 16.48
CA GLN A 31 6.82 -13.29 16.14
C GLN A 31 5.96 -14.48 15.68
N PRO A 32 4.64 -14.49 15.97
CA PRO A 32 3.73 -15.47 15.39
C PRO A 32 3.81 -15.46 13.86
N GLN A 33 3.80 -16.64 13.23
CA GLN A 33 3.74 -16.73 11.78
C GLN A 33 2.39 -16.25 11.28
N HIS A 34 2.41 -15.43 10.23
CA HIS A 34 1.19 -14.95 9.60
C HIS A 34 0.75 -15.89 8.47
N SER A 35 -0.56 -16.11 8.34
CA SER A 35 -1.14 -16.81 7.21
C SER A 35 -0.84 -16.08 5.88
N PRO A 36 -0.66 -16.81 4.76
CA PRO A 36 -0.86 -18.26 4.58
C PRO A 36 0.35 -19.14 4.94
N ASN A 37 1.45 -18.60 5.49
CA ASN A 37 2.64 -19.33 5.94
C ASN A 37 3.08 -20.47 4.99
N THR A 38 3.15 -20.17 3.69
CA THR A 38 3.38 -21.19 2.66
C THR A 38 4.87 -21.36 2.45
N VAL A 39 5.41 -22.58 2.55
CA VAL A 39 6.87 -22.79 2.36
C VAL A 39 7.29 -22.87 0.89
N GLN A 40 6.35 -23.17 -0.01
CA GLN A 40 6.55 -23.25 -1.46
C GLN A 40 5.72 -22.18 -2.16
N TYR A 41 6.35 -21.46 -3.09
CA TYR A 41 5.69 -20.41 -3.85
C TYR A 41 5.93 -20.65 -5.34
N SER A 42 4.87 -20.55 -6.13
CA SER A 42 4.96 -20.54 -7.59
C SER A 42 5.60 -19.25 -8.14
N THR A 43 5.58 -18.18 -7.33
CA THR A 43 6.19 -16.89 -7.64
C THR A 43 7.50 -16.73 -6.87
N ALA A 44 8.51 -16.10 -7.48
CA ALA A 44 9.76 -15.80 -6.80
C ALA A 44 9.50 -15.00 -5.51
N LYS A 45 10.02 -15.48 -4.36
CA LYS A 45 9.71 -14.94 -3.02
C LYS A 45 9.78 -13.42 -2.96
N ARG A 46 10.83 -12.83 -3.55
CA ARG A 46 11.06 -11.37 -3.56
C ARG A 46 9.96 -10.55 -4.26
N LYS A 47 9.22 -11.13 -5.21
CA LYS A 47 8.12 -10.45 -5.91
C LYS A 47 6.82 -10.44 -5.14
N ILE A 48 6.62 -11.44 -4.27
CA ILE A 48 5.33 -11.71 -3.63
C ILE A 48 4.79 -10.50 -2.85
N PRO A 49 5.59 -9.78 -2.02
CA PRO A 49 5.08 -8.62 -1.31
C PRO A 49 4.61 -7.51 -2.23
N TYR A 50 5.36 -7.24 -3.30
CA TYR A 50 5.01 -6.19 -4.26
C TYR A 50 3.72 -6.53 -5.01
N ILE A 51 3.55 -7.79 -5.43
CA ILE A 51 2.33 -8.25 -6.10
C ILE A 51 1.13 -8.19 -5.15
N ALA A 52 1.29 -8.67 -3.91
CA ALA A 52 0.23 -8.65 -2.91
C ALA A 52 -0.20 -7.21 -2.59
N ALA A 53 0.75 -6.32 -2.29
CA ALA A 53 0.51 -4.91 -2.04
C ALA A 53 -0.20 -4.22 -3.21
N HIS A 54 0.30 -4.42 -4.43
CA HIS A 54 -0.27 -3.87 -5.65
C HIS A 54 -1.75 -4.25 -5.82
N ASN A 55 -2.06 -5.54 -5.66
CA ASN A 55 -3.44 -6.03 -5.77
C ASN A 55 -4.34 -5.52 -4.65
N MET A 56 -3.84 -5.42 -3.41
CA MET A 56 -4.61 -4.86 -2.29
C MET A 56 -4.94 -3.38 -2.51
N MET A 57 -4.02 -2.58 -3.04
CA MET A 57 -4.28 -1.17 -3.36
C MET A 57 -5.33 -1.02 -4.47
N ILE A 58 -5.26 -1.83 -5.53
CA ILE A 58 -6.28 -1.81 -6.59
C ILE A 58 -7.65 -2.27 -6.05
N ALA A 59 -7.66 -3.31 -5.22
CA ALA A 59 -8.90 -3.80 -4.60
C ALA A 59 -9.52 -2.74 -3.68
N HIS A 60 -8.69 -1.99 -2.95
CA HIS A 60 -9.13 -0.86 -2.14
C HIS A 60 -9.79 0.22 -3.01
N ALA A 61 -9.09 0.68 -4.05
CA ALA A 61 -9.60 1.72 -4.95
C ALA A 61 -10.94 1.30 -5.59
N LYS A 62 -11.04 0.06 -6.06
CA LYS A 62 -12.30 -0.50 -6.60
C LYS A 62 -13.44 -0.47 -5.58
N ALA A 63 -13.16 -0.89 -4.35
CA ALA A 63 -14.16 -0.88 -3.28
C ALA A 63 -14.56 0.55 -2.89
N TYR A 64 -13.61 1.48 -2.84
CA TYR A 64 -13.86 2.90 -2.60
C TYR A 64 -14.77 3.50 -3.68
N ARG A 65 -14.47 3.26 -4.97
CA ARG A 65 -15.30 3.75 -6.09
C ARG A 65 -16.70 3.15 -6.10
N MET A 66 -16.82 1.87 -5.75
CA MET A 66 -18.13 1.23 -5.58
C MET A 66 -18.90 1.88 -4.43
N TYR A 67 -18.25 2.12 -3.28
CA TYR A 67 -18.85 2.82 -2.15
C TYR A 67 -19.34 4.23 -2.55
N ASP A 68 -18.49 4.98 -3.22
CA ASP A 68 -18.75 6.35 -3.68
C ASP A 68 -19.98 6.41 -4.61
N ARG A 69 -20.03 5.52 -5.60
CA ARG A 69 -21.11 5.47 -6.61
C ARG A 69 -22.44 4.96 -6.06
N GLU A 70 -22.42 3.93 -5.22
CA GLU A 70 -23.64 3.18 -4.88
C GLU A 70 -24.18 3.49 -3.49
N TYR A 71 -23.35 3.99 -2.57
CA TYR A 71 -23.68 4.02 -1.15
C TYR A 71 -23.46 5.37 -0.47
N ARG A 72 -22.53 6.20 -0.95
CA ARG A 72 -22.14 7.44 -0.26
C ARG A 72 -23.31 8.41 -0.09
N ASP A 73 -24.13 8.61 -1.11
CA ASP A 73 -25.28 9.54 -1.05
C ASP A 73 -26.33 9.12 -0.02
N ALA A 74 -26.62 7.81 0.04
CA ALA A 74 -27.62 7.27 0.94
C ALA A 74 -27.11 7.13 2.39
N GLN A 75 -25.89 6.62 2.57
CA GLN A 75 -25.34 6.32 3.89
C GLN A 75 -24.65 7.51 4.53
N LYS A 76 -24.10 8.43 3.73
CA LYS A 76 -23.30 9.58 4.18
C LYS A 76 -22.13 9.18 5.09
N GLY A 77 -21.54 8.00 4.83
CA GLY A 77 -20.40 7.49 5.59
C GLY A 77 -19.04 7.78 4.93
N THR A 78 -17.97 7.38 5.61
CA THR A 78 -16.59 7.42 5.13
C THR A 78 -16.11 6.01 4.80
N PHE A 79 -15.19 5.94 3.84
CA PHE A 79 -14.55 4.70 3.41
C PHE A 79 -13.07 4.97 3.27
N GLY A 80 -12.23 4.13 3.87
CA GLY A 80 -10.79 4.31 3.86
C GLY A 80 -10.03 3.00 4.05
N ILE A 81 -8.75 3.17 4.34
CA ILE A 81 -7.78 2.09 4.51
C ILE A 81 -6.85 2.42 5.67
N VAL A 82 -6.41 1.39 6.39
CA VAL A 82 -5.39 1.56 7.44
C VAL A 82 -4.05 1.13 6.88
N VAL A 83 -3.10 2.07 6.86
CA VAL A 83 -1.72 1.83 6.45
C VAL A 83 -0.84 1.89 7.69
N GLY A 84 -0.24 0.75 8.04
CA GLY A 84 0.79 0.66 9.06
C GLY A 84 2.18 0.83 8.44
N GLY A 85 3.12 1.38 9.20
CA GLY A 85 4.51 1.51 8.80
C GLY A 85 5.42 1.92 9.94
N ARG A 86 6.70 2.08 9.63
CA ARG A 86 7.71 2.53 10.60
C ARG A 86 8.22 3.91 10.20
N TRP A 87 8.41 4.77 11.20
CA TRP A 87 9.11 6.03 11.01
C TRP A 87 10.63 5.79 10.94
N CYS A 88 11.30 6.42 9.98
CA CYS A 88 12.74 6.34 9.80
C CYS A 88 13.37 7.70 10.10
N THR A 89 14.19 7.77 11.14
CA THR A 89 14.97 8.97 11.50
C THR A 89 16.35 8.92 10.86
N THR A 90 16.99 10.09 10.77
CA THR A 90 18.37 10.20 10.32
C THR A 90 19.34 9.85 11.45
N SER A 91 20.51 9.30 11.10
CA SER A 91 21.60 9.05 12.05
C SER A 91 22.48 10.27 12.30
N SER A 92 22.52 11.22 11.35
CA SER A 92 23.24 12.49 11.45
C SER A 92 22.58 13.56 10.57
N GLU A 93 23.16 14.76 10.56
CA GLU A 93 22.74 15.87 9.69
C GLU A 93 23.36 15.81 8.28
N SER A 94 24.15 14.77 7.97
CA SER A 94 24.76 14.64 6.64
C SER A 94 23.69 14.55 5.54
N PRO A 95 23.94 15.12 4.35
CA PRO A 95 23.04 14.96 3.20
C PRO A 95 22.77 13.50 2.85
N GLU A 96 23.76 12.62 3.04
CA GLU A 96 23.70 11.20 2.75
C GLU A 96 22.73 10.48 3.68
N ASP A 97 22.81 10.72 4.98
CA ASP A 97 21.92 10.12 5.98
C ASP A 97 20.49 10.64 5.83
N ASN A 98 20.33 11.94 5.54
CA ASN A 98 19.04 12.52 5.20
C ASN A 98 18.41 11.84 3.98
N ALA A 99 19.19 11.61 2.93
CA ALA A 99 18.72 10.92 1.74
C ALA A 99 18.41 9.43 2.01
N ALA A 100 19.19 8.77 2.88
CA ALA A 100 18.94 7.40 3.30
C ALA A 100 17.64 7.26 4.10
N ALA A 101 17.39 8.14 5.07
CA ALA A 101 16.15 8.12 5.85
C ALA A 101 14.91 8.35 4.98
N ARG A 102 14.98 9.26 4.00
CA ARG A 102 13.90 9.48 3.03
C ARG A 102 13.61 8.23 2.18
N ARG A 103 14.66 7.57 1.65
CA ARG A 103 14.49 6.30 0.92
C ARG A 103 13.92 5.20 1.83
N ALA A 104 14.34 5.12 3.08
CA ALA A 104 13.80 4.16 4.04
C ALA A 104 12.30 4.41 4.30
N MET A 105 11.89 5.67 4.47
CA MET A 105 10.48 6.05 4.58
C MET A 105 9.65 5.60 3.37
N ASP A 106 10.22 5.66 2.16
CA ASP A 106 9.51 5.22 0.96
C ASP A 106 9.16 3.74 1.01
N TRP A 107 10.06 2.86 1.46
CA TRP A 107 9.80 1.43 1.61
C TRP A 107 9.02 1.07 2.87
N CYS A 108 9.15 1.84 3.95
CA CYS A 108 8.48 1.55 5.21
C CYS A 108 7.03 2.05 5.25
N PHE A 109 6.68 3.07 4.47
CA PHE A 109 5.35 3.70 4.55
C PHE A 109 4.87 4.27 3.22
N ASN A 110 5.65 5.12 2.54
CA ASN A 110 5.11 5.92 1.43
C ASN A 110 4.74 5.10 0.19
N TRP A 111 5.32 3.93 -0.02
CA TRP A 111 4.94 3.07 -1.14
C TRP A 111 3.50 2.54 -1.10
N MET A 112 2.88 2.58 0.07
CA MET A 112 1.46 2.26 0.25
C MET A 112 0.58 3.51 0.25
N VAL A 113 1.10 4.63 0.77
CA VAL A 113 0.36 5.89 0.89
C VAL A 113 0.33 6.66 -0.42
N ASN A 114 1.45 6.77 -1.14
CA ASN A 114 1.56 7.58 -2.35
C ASN A 114 0.63 7.11 -3.48
N PRO A 115 0.44 5.80 -3.73
CA PRO A 115 -0.53 5.37 -4.72
C PRO A 115 -1.95 5.81 -4.36
N ILE A 116 -2.35 5.74 -3.09
CA ILE A 116 -3.74 5.97 -2.64
C ILE A 116 -4.01 7.46 -2.40
N CYS A 117 -3.17 8.11 -1.60
CA CYS A 117 -3.35 9.48 -1.13
C CYS A 117 -2.53 10.52 -1.92
N GLY A 118 -1.64 10.07 -2.79
CA GLY A 118 -0.77 10.95 -3.57
C GLY A 118 -1.45 11.51 -4.82
N VAL A 119 -0.78 12.50 -5.44
CA VAL A 119 -1.30 13.17 -6.65
C VAL A 119 -1.12 12.30 -7.90
N GLU A 120 -0.08 11.47 -7.94
CA GLU A 120 0.28 10.70 -9.14
C GLU A 120 -0.45 9.36 -9.25
N GLY A 121 -1.06 8.84 -8.17
CA GLY A 121 -1.68 7.51 -8.17
C GLY A 121 -0.67 6.36 -8.32
N ASP A 122 0.60 6.59 -7.98
CA ASP A 122 1.70 5.66 -8.27
C ASP A 122 2.72 5.63 -7.12
N TYR A 123 3.62 4.65 -7.17
CA TYR A 123 4.69 4.44 -6.19
C TYR A 123 5.64 5.65 -6.08
N PRO A 124 6.35 5.85 -4.96
CA PRO A 124 7.36 6.89 -4.82
C PRO A 124 8.39 6.87 -5.96
N LYS A 125 8.74 8.04 -6.49
CA LYS A 125 9.71 8.19 -7.60
C LYS A 125 11.06 7.55 -7.31
N SER A 126 11.56 7.75 -6.08
CA SER A 126 12.76 7.11 -5.53
C SER A 126 12.67 5.59 -5.62
N MET A 127 11.53 5.03 -5.21
CA MET A 127 11.28 3.60 -5.23
C MET A 127 11.29 3.03 -6.64
N ARG A 128 10.55 3.66 -7.56
CA ARG A 128 10.52 3.25 -8.98
C ARG A 128 11.91 3.30 -9.61
N ARG A 129 12.68 4.36 -9.35
CA ARG A 129 14.05 4.52 -9.87
C ARG A 129 14.98 3.41 -9.37
N ASP A 130 15.03 3.20 -8.06
CA ASP A 130 15.97 2.24 -7.48
C ASP A 130 15.55 0.78 -7.80
N MET A 131 14.25 0.50 -7.88
CA MET A 131 13.73 -0.80 -8.37
C MET A 131 14.09 -1.04 -9.83
N SER A 132 14.00 -0.01 -10.70
CA SER A 132 14.38 -0.15 -12.11
C SER A 132 15.86 -0.55 -12.27
N ILE A 133 16.75 0.02 -11.45
CA ILE A 133 18.18 -0.35 -11.44
C ILE A 133 18.36 -1.81 -11.02
N LEU A 134 17.65 -2.23 -9.96
CA LEU A 134 17.71 -3.61 -9.48
C LEU A 134 17.19 -4.61 -10.53
N GLU A 135 16.04 -4.32 -11.14
CA GLU A 135 15.41 -5.18 -12.14
C GLU A 135 16.25 -5.32 -13.42
N GLN A 136 16.94 -4.26 -13.84
CA GLN A 136 17.90 -4.31 -14.94
C GLN A 136 19.08 -5.23 -14.61
N LYS A 137 19.62 -5.12 -13.40
CA LYS A 137 20.73 -5.96 -12.94
C LYS A 137 20.33 -7.44 -12.86
N GLU A 138 19.12 -7.71 -12.37
CA GLU A 138 18.59 -9.07 -12.19
C GLU A 138 17.92 -9.62 -13.47
N GLN A 139 17.82 -8.82 -14.53
CA GLN A 139 17.14 -9.14 -15.79
C GLN A 139 15.71 -9.67 -15.60
N GLN A 140 15.02 -9.16 -14.57
CA GLN A 140 13.70 -9.63 -14.18
C GLN A 140 12.91 -8.49 -13.54
N GLU A 141 11.65 -8.34 -13.93
CA GLU A 141 10.71 -7.46 -13.22
C GLU A 141 10.40 -8.03 -11.83
N ILE A 142 10.48 -7.20 -10.81
CA ILE A 142 10.27 -7.53 -9.40
C ILE A 142 9.01 -6.85 -8.88
N MET A 143 8.85 -5.56 -9.16
CA MET A 143 7.75 -4.72 -8.69
C MET A 143 6.77 -4.44 -9.83
N PRO A 144 5.46 -4.73 -9.67
CA PRO A 144 4.45 -4.37 -10.66
C PRO A 144 4.38 -2.86 -10.87
N ARG A 145 3.92 -2.44 -12.06
CA ARG A 145 3.73 -1.04 -12.40
C ARG A 145 2.24 -0.80 -12.59
N PHE A 146 1.74 0.32 -12.07
CA PHE A 146 0.35 0.68 -12.29
C PHE A 146 0.14 1.09 -13.75
N THR A 147 -0.93 0.60 -14.36
CA THR A 147 -1.40 1.11 -15.65
C THR A 147 -1.98 2.51 -15.47
N GLN A 148 -2.16 3.25 -16.56
CA GLN A 148 -2.80 4.57 -16.49
C GLN A 148 -4.18 4.50 -15.83
N ASP A 149 -5.00 3.52 -16.23
CA ASP A 149 -6.32 3.30 -15.65
C ASP A 149 -6.26 3.00 -14.14
N GLN A 150 -5.28 2.21 -13.69
CA GLN A 150 -5.11 1.91 -12.27
C GLN A 150 -4.65 3.15 -11.49
N MET A 151 -3.72 3.93 -12.04
CA MET A 151 -3.30 5.19 -11.43
C MET A 151 -4.49 6.16 -11.32
N ASP A 152 -5.34 6.24 -12.34
CA ASP A 152 -6.51 7.10 -12.32
C ASP A 152 -7.61 6.59 -11.38
N GLU A 153 -7.75 5.27 -11.23
CA GLU A 153 -8.65 4.67 -10.24
C GLU A 153 -8.20 4.97 -8.80
N LEU A 154 -6.89 4.93 -8.56
CA LEU A 154 -6.25 5.25 -7.28
C LEU A 154 -6.27 6.75 -6.95
N LYS A 155 -6.09 7.62 -7.95
CA LYS A 155 -6.09 9.09 -7.77
C LYS A 155 -7.44 9.59 -7.27
N GLY A 156 -7.43 10.42 -6.23
CA GLY A 156 -8.63 11.19 -5.86
C GLY A 156 -9.48 10.54 -4.78
N GLU A 157 -8.91 9.61 -4.01
CA GLU A 157 -9.27 9.47 -2.61
C GLU A 157 -8.78 10.70 -1.84
N GLN A 158 -9.39 11.86 -2.13
CA GLN A 158 -9.09 13.07 -1.39
C GLN A 158 -9.45 12.81 0.06
N LEU A 159 -8.45 12.92 0.94
CA LEU A 159 -8.62 12.96 2.38
C LEU A 159 -9.72 13.99 2.68
N GLN A 160 -10.95 13.53 2.91
CA GLN A 160 -11.89 14.35 3.66
C GLN A 160 -11.19 14.58 4.99
N SER A 161 -10.97 15.85 5.31
CA SER A 161 -10.12 16.42 6.36
C SER A 161 -10.49 16.03 7.80
N SER A 162 -11.02 14.83 8.01
CA SER A 162 -11.52 14.32 9.26
C SER A 162 -11.36 12.80 9.27
N LEU A 163 -10.16 12.33 9.59
CA LEU A 163 -9.84 11.23 10.50
C LEU A 163 -8.40 10.75 10.22
N PHE A 164 -7.46 11.31 10.98
CA PHE A 164 -6.37 10.49 11.50
C PHE A 164 -6.84 10.07 12.89
N VAL A 165 -7.07 8.78 13.10
CA VAL A 165 -7.15 8.19 14.44
C VAL A 165 -5.92 7.31 14.60
#